data_AF-A0A849H5D8-F1
#
_entry.id   AF-A0A849H5D8-F1
#
_cell.length_a   1.000
_cell.length_b   1.000
_cell.length_c   1.000
_cell.angle_alpha   90.00
_cell.angle_beta   90.00
_cell.angle_gamma   90.00
#
_symmetry.space_group_name_H-M   'P 1'
#
loop_
_entity.id
_entity.type
_entity.pdbx_description
1 polymer ?
#
loop_
_entity_poly.entity_id
_entity_poly.type
_entity_poly.pdbx_seq_one_letter_code
_entity_poly.pdbx_strand_id
1 'polypeptide(L)'
;MTPSKRASSRRPGTEEKKEAEDIFVDKTLELIQWAKDNSQMLVLIGIVVVVLAAGGIYYRNYRSDWEEQAVARLEQVQSAFSFGDRETAKVDLYQYLEQFDGTVYALEARLVLGQALLEDGAYDEAVDILAPAVREMDSQPIGVQAAFLMAAAYEEGGRV
;
A
#
# COMPACT_ATOMS: atom_id res chain seq x y z
N MET A 1 -22.50 80.32 29.36
CA MET A 1 -23.38 79.49 28.52
C MET A 1 -22.52 78.63 27.61
N THR A 2 -22.53 77.32 27.79
CA THR A 2 -22.29 76.32 26.73
C THR A 2 -22.62 74.94 27.31
N PRO A 3 -23.64 74.22 26.81
CA PRO A 3 -23.85 72.82 27.17
C PRO A 3 -22.95 71.96 26.28
N SER A 4 -22.14 71.09 26.88
CA SER A 4 -21.37 70.09 26.15
C SER A 4 -22.29 68.97 25.68
N LYS A 5 -22.32 68.74 24.35
CA LYS A 5 -22.95 67.57 23.73
C LYS A 5 -22.24 66.32 24.23
N ARG A 6 -22.99 65.41 24.87
CA ARG A 6 -22.50 64.04 25.15
C ARG A 6 -22.47 63.26 23.83
N ALA A 7 -21.27 62.95 23.36
CA ALA A 7 -21.06 61.99 22.29
C ALA A 7 -21.29 60.57 22.84
N SER A 8 -22.24 59.85 22.25
CA SER A 8 -22.49 58.43 22.53
C SER A 8 -21.35 57.60 21.93
N SER A 9 -20.66 56.81 22.75
CA SER A 9 -19.63 55.88 22.31
C SER A 9 -20.27 54.56 21.84
N ARG A 10 -20.39 54.40 20.52
CA ARG A 10 -20.62 53.08 19.90
C ARG A 10 -19.35 52.25 20.09
N ARG A 11 -19.45 51.11 20.77
CA ARG A 11 -18.33 50.16 20.98
C ARG A 11 -18.17 49.29 19.71
N PRO A 12 -17.04 49.37 18.98
CA PRO A 12 -16.86 48.68 17.70
C PRO A 12 -16.90 47.14 17.79
N GLY A 13 -16.39 46.56 18.88
CA GLY A 13 -16.26 45.09 19.00
C GLY A 13 -17.56 44.33 19.31
N THR A 14 -18.71 44.99 19.40
CA THR A 14 -20.01 44.32 19.63
C THR A 14 -20.78 44.06 18.33
N GLU A 15 -20.50 44.81 17.26
CA GLU A 15 -21.13 44.61 15.94
C GLU A 15 -20.41 43.48 15.17
N GLU A 16 -19.07 43.42 15.17
CA GLU A 16 -18.29 42.35 14.48
C GLU A 16 -18.59 40.93 15.00
N LYS A 17 -18.77 40.76 16.32
CA LYS A 17 -19.10 39.45 16.90
C LYS A 17 -20.50 38.97 16.52
N LYS A 18 -21.46 39.90 16.44
CA LYS A 18 -22.83 39.59 16.03
C LYS A 18 -22.89 39.22 14.56
N GLU A 19 -22.15 39.95 13.72
CA GLU A 19 -22.04 39.60 12.30
C GLU A 19 -21.40 38.21 12.10
N ALA A 20 -20.36 37.87 12.85
CA ALA A 20 -19.75 36.54 12.79
C ALA A 20 -20.69 35.42 13.26
N GLU A 21 -21.47 35.66 14.32
CA GLU A 21 -22.49 34.74 14.81
C GLU A 21 -23.63 34.56 13.79
N ASP A 22 -24.14 35.65 13.22
CA ASP A 22 -25.20 35.63 12.21
C ASP A 22 -24.74 34.92 10.93
N ILE A 23 -23.50 35.15 10.47
CA ILE A 23 -22.92 34.46 9.31
C ILE A 23 -22.80 32.95 9.57
N PHE A 24 -22.39 32.53 10.77
CA PHE A 24 -22.32 31.11 11.12
C PHE A 24 -23.72 30.48 11.19
N VAL A 25 -24.69 31.18 11.78
CA VAL A 25 -26.08 30.71 11.86
C VAL A 25 -26.67 30.58 10.46
N ASP A 26 -26.49 31.56 9.59
CA ASP A 26 -26.96 31.50 8.21
C ASP A 26 -26.31 30.35 7.44
N LYS A 27 -25.00 30.16 7.57
CA LYS A 27 -24.28 29.06 6.89
C LYS A 27 -24.71 27.68 7.41
N THR A 28 -24.95 27.55 8.71
CA THR A 28 -25.43 26.30 9.29
C THR A 28 -26.88 26.00 8.91
N LEU A 29 -27.76 27.00 8.89
CA LEU A 29 -29.14 26.85 8.45
C LEU A 29 -29.23 26.52 6.96
N GLU A 30 -28.44 27.20 6.13
CA GLU A 30 -28.31 26.93 4.68
C GLU A 30 -27.84 25.49 4.46
N LEU A 31 -26.84 25.02 5.21
CA LEU A 31 -26.34 23.65 5.15
C LEU A 31 -27.39 22.62 5.58
N ILE A 32 -28.15 22.90 6.65
CA ILE A 32 -29.21 22.00 7.15
C ILE A 32 -30.38 21.93 6.15
N GLN A 33 -30.77 23.06 5.55
CA GLN A 33 -31.81 23.09 4.52
C GLN A 33 -31.37 22.31 3.28
N TRP A 34 -30.17 22.58 2.79
CA TRP A 34 -29.58 21.84 1.68
C TRP A 34 -29.51 20.33 1.98
N ALA A 35 -29.11 19.93 3.19
CA ALA A 35 -29.04 18.53 3.59
C ALA A 35 -30.41 17.84 3.65
N LYS A 36 -31.47 18.56 4.05
CA LYS A 36 -32.84 18.04 4.03
C LYS A 36 -33.32 17.83 2.58
N ASP A 37 -33.10 18.82 1.73
CA ASP A 37 -33.51 18.78 0.33
C ASP A 37 -32.72 17.73 -0.47
N ASN A 38 -31.47 17.48 -0.08
CA ASN A 38 -30.58 16.50 -0.71
C ASN A 38 -30.45 15.21 0.10
N SER A 39 -31.37 14.94 1.02
CA SER A 39 -31.29 13.78 1.94
C SER A 39 -31.15 12.45 1.22
N GLN A 40 -31.85 12.27 0.09
CA GLN A 40 -31.74 11.06 -0.73
C GLN A 40 -30.33 10.89 -1.32
N MET A 41 -29.71 11.97 -1.81
CA MET A 41 -28.34 11.95 -2.34
C MET A 41 -27.33 11.68 -1.21
N LEU A 42 -27.51 12.29 -0.04
CA LEU A 42 -26.65 12.06 1.13
C LEU A 42 -26.69 10.62 1.62
N VAL A 43 -27.87 9.98 1.63
CA VAL A 43 -27.99 8.56 1.97
C VAL A 43 -27.24 7.69 0.97
N LEU A 44 -27.37 7.97 -0.34
CA LEU A 44 -26.67 7.23 -1.38
C LEU A 44 -25.15 7.39 -1.27
N ILE A 45 -24.66 8.61 -1.06
CA ILE A 45 -23.23 8.88 -0.80
C ILE A 45 -22.77 8.13 0.46
N GLY A 46 -23.55 8.16 1.53
CA GLY A 46 -23.25 7.44 2.77
C GLY A 46 -23.10 5.94 2.54
N ILE A 47 -24.01 5.32 1.78
CA ILE A 47 -23.92 3.90 1.42
C ILE A 47 -22.66 3.64 0.60
N VAL A 48 -22.38 4.45 -0.42
CA VAL A 48 -21.17 4.30 -1.25
C VAL A 48 -19.91 4.39 -0.40
N VAL A 49 -19.83 5.36 0.52
CA VAL A 49 -18.69 5.52 1.43
C VAL A 49 -18.54 4.30 2.34
N VAL A 50 -19.64 3.78 2.90
CA VAL A 50 -19.60 2.57 3.75
C VAL A 50 -19.14 1.35 2.95
N VAL A 51 -19.64 1.16 1.73
CA VAL A 51 -19.24 0.03 0.87
C VAL A 51 -17.77 0.14 0.48
N LEU A 52 -17.29 1.33 0.10
CA LEU A 52 -15.88 1.55 -0.22
C LEU A 52 -14.98 1.34 0.99
N ALA A 53 -15.38 1.83 2.17
CA ALA A 53 -14.64 1.62 3.41
C ALA A 53 -14.59 0.14 3.79
N ALA A 54 -15.73 -0.56 3.74
CA ALA A 54 -15.80 -1.99 4.02
C ALA A 54 -14.95 -2.80 3.02
N GLY A 55 -15.02 -2.49 1.73
CA GLY A 55 -14.19 -3.10 0.70
C GLY A 55 -12.70 -2.83 0.92
N GLY A 56 -12.33 -1.59 1.27
CA GLY A 56 -10.94 -1.22 1.57
C GLY A 56 -10.39 -1.92 2.82
N ILE A 57 -11.18 -2.01 3.90
CA ILE A 57 -10.81 -2.74 5.12
C ILE A 57 -10.66 -4.24 4.82
N TYR A 58 -11.62 -4.84 4.12
CA TYR A 58 -11.58 -6.25 3.74
C TYR A 58 -10.34 -6.56 2.88
N TYR A 59 -10.06 -5.72 1.87
CA TYR A 59 -8.89 -5.85 1.03
C TYR A 59 -7.58 -5.76 1.82
N ARG A 60 -7.51 -4.85 2.79
CA ARG A 60 -6.33 -4.69 3.65
C ARG A 60 -6.15 -5.89 4.60
N ASN A 61 -7.23 -6.44 5.16
CA ASN A 61 -7.16 -7.59 6.07
C ASN A 61 -6.79 -8.88 5.35
N TYR A 62 -7.33 -9.10 4.14
CA TYR A 62 -6.98 -10.25 3.30
C TYR A 62 -5.48 -10.29 2.95
N ARG A 63 -4.84 -9.12 2.82
CA ARG A 63 -3.39 -9.01 2.58
C ARG A 63 -2.55 -9.50 3.77
N SER A 64 -2.99 -9.23 5.01
CA SER A 64 -2.25 -9.57 6.24
C SER A 64 -2.19 -11.07 6.49
N ASP A 65 -3.31 -11.77 6.35
CA ASP A 65 -3.38 -13.23 6.56
C ASP A 65 -2.55 -14.00 5.51
N TRP A 66 -2.38 -13.42 4.31
CA TRP A 66 -1.60 -14.00 3.23
C TRP A 66 -0.09 -13.86 3.45
N GLU A 67 0.35 -12.74 4.03
CA GLU A 67 1.76 -12.50 4.37
C GLU A 67 2.24 -13.42 5.50
N GLU A 68 1.43 -13.66 6.53
CA GLU A 68 1.79 -14.55 7.63
C GLU A 68 1.97 -16.01 7.16
N GLN A 69 1.08 -16.47 6.27
CA GLN A 69 1.22 -17.78 5.63
C GLN A 69 2.45 -17.87 4.72
N ALA A 70 2.76 -16.78 4.00
CA ALA A 70 3.93 -16.71 3.15
C ALA A 70 5.24 -16.84 3.95
N VAL A 71 5.32 -16.25 5.15
CA VAL A 71 6.50 -16.41 6.04
C VAL A 71 6.67 -17.86 6.46
N ALA A 72 5.62 -18.44 7.06
CA ALA A 72 5.69 -19.80 7.59
C ALA A 72 6.04 -20.84 6.50
N ARG A 73 5.48 -20.66 5.30
CA ARG A 73 5.79 -21.54 4.17
C ARG A 73 7.21 -21.33 3.65
N LEU A 74 7.72 -20.10 3.61
CA LEU A 74 9.09 -19.83 3.15
C LEU A 74 10.14 -20.47 4.08
N GLU A 75 9.95 -20.38 5.40
CA GLU A 75 10.81 -21.04 6.38
C GLU A 75 10.87 -22.56 6.15
N GLN A 76 9.71 -23.17 5.86
CA GLN A 76 9.64 -24.59 5.55
C GLN A 76 10.47 -24.94 4.30
N VAL A 77 10.36 -24.16 3.22
CA VAL A 77 11.11 -24.41 1.98
C VAL A 77 12.61 -24.20 2.18
N GLN A 78 13.03 -23.16 2.91
CA GLN A 78 14.44 -22.92 3.23
C GLN A 78 15.04 -24.06 4.07
N SER A 79 14.26 -24.68 4.95
CA SER A 79 14.72 -25.84 5.72
C SER A 79 15.07 -27.03 4.82
N ALA A 80 14.35 -27.25 3.70
CA ALA A 80 14.60 -28.35 2.77
C ALA A 80 15.99 -28.23 2.10
N PHE A 81 16.45 -27.01 1.78
CA PHE A 81 17.82 -26.77 1.31
C PHE A 81 18.87 -27.19 2.35
N SER A 82 18.59 -27.01 3.64
CA SER A 82 19.52 -27.39 4.72
C SER A 82 19.66 -28.90 4.90
N PHE A 83 18.62 -29.67 4.55
CA PHE A 83 18.63 -31.13 4.62
C PHE A 83 19.21 -31.82 3.37
N GLY A 84 19.67 -31.03 2.38
CA GLY A 84 20.39 -31.52 1.21
C GLY A 84 19.51 -32.02 0.06
N ASP A 85 18.18 -31.86 0.15
CA ASP A 85 17.26 -32.19 -0.93
C ASP A 85 16.96 -30.96 -1.78
N ARG A 86 17.98 -30.53 -2.53
CA ARG A 86 17.97 -29.28 -3.29
C ARG A 86 16.97 -29.30 -4.45
N GLU A 87 16.78 -30.44 -5.10
CA GLU A 87 15.82 -30.57 -6.21
C GLU A 87 14.39 -30.41 -5.73
N THR A 88 14.02 -31.10 -4.64
CA THR A 88 12.70 -30.93 -4.01
C THR A 88 12.51 -29.49 -3.53
N ALA A 89 13.54 -28.88 -2.95
CA ALA A 89 13.44 -27.51 -2.45
C ALA A 89 13.21 -26.47 -3.58
N LYS A 90 13.78 -26.68 -4.78
CA LYS A 90 13.45 -25.84 -5.96
C LYS A 90 12.00 -25.99 -6.39
N VAL A 91 11.49 -27.22 -6.44
CA VAL A 91 10.07 -27.49 -6.78
C VAL A 91 9.15 -26.81 -5.76
N ASP A 92 9.49 -26.87 -4.48
CA ASP A 92 8.74 -26.19 -3.43
C ASP A 92 8.80 -24.67 -3.55
N LEU A 93 9.94 -24.09 -3.99
CA LEU A 93 10.05 -22.66 -4.29
C LEU A 93 9.18 -22.26 -5.49
N TYR A 94 9.12 -23.07 -6.54
CA TYR A 94 8.21 -22.81 -7.66
C TYR A 94 6.76 -22.76 -7.20
N GLN A 95 6.31 -23.76 -6.43
CA GLN A 95 4.96 -23.78 -5.87
C GLN A 95 4.69 -22.61 -4.92
N TYR A 96 5.69 -22.23 -4.11
CA TYR A 96 5.62 -21.07 -3.26
C TYR A 96 5.37 -19.79 -4.06
N LEU A 97 6.12 -19.59 -5.15
CA LEU A 97 5.97 -18.42 -6.02
C LEU A 97 4.62 -18.40 -6.74
N GLU A 98 4.07 -19.55 -7.13
CA GLU A 98 2.71 -19.62 -7.69
C GLU A 98 1.64 -19.18 -6.68
N GLN A 99 1.81 -19.52 -5.41
CA GLN A 99 0.82 -19.25 -4.36
C GLN A 99 0.95 -17.84 -3.75
N PHE A 100 2.17 -17.37 -3.56
CA PHE A 100 2.48 -16.14 -2.81
C PHE A 100 3.01 -15.02 -3.70
N ASP A 101 2.79 -15.10 -5.01
CA ASP A 101 3.20 -14.05 -5.93
C ASP A 101 2.68 -12.66 -5.49
N GLY A 102 3.49 -11.63 -5.73
CA GLY A 102 3.19 -10.25 -5.37
C GLY A 102 3.29 -9.92 -3.88
N THR A 103 3.73 -10.85 -3.02
CA THR A 103 4.17 -10.56 -1.64
C THR A 103 5.64 -10.13 -1.62
N VAL A 104 6.06 -9.46 -0.55
CA VAL A 104 7.49 -9.09 -0.36
C VAL A 104 8.35 -10.36 -0.20
N TYR A 105 7.82 -11.39 0.46
CA TYR A 105 8.51 -12.68 0.66
C TYR A 105 8.71 -13.46 -0.64
N ALA A 106 7.84 -13.27 -1.63
CA ALA A 106 8.06 -13.83 -2.96
C ALA A 106 9.25 -13.20 -3.70
N LEU A 107 9.75 -12.03 -3.29
CA LEU A 107 11.00 -11.49 -3.82
C LEU A 107 12.21 -12.24 -3.25
N GLU A 108 12.14 -12.61 -1.97
CA GLU A 108 13.19 -13.42 -1.33
C GLU A 108 13.23 -14.84 -1.90
N ALA A 109 12.07 -15.49 -2.06
CA ALA A 109 11.99 -16.79 -2.70
C ALA A 109 12.57 -16.80 -4.12
N ARG A 110 12.39 -15.70 -4.88
CA ARG A 110 13.02 -15.52 -6.20
C ARG A 110 14.53 -15.44 -6.15
N LEU A 111 15.12 -14.79 -5.14
CA LEU A 111 16.57 -14.77 -4.98
C LEU A 111 17.11 -16.17 -4.75
N VAL A 112 16.49 -16.92 -3.82
CA VAL A 112 16.92 -18.26 -3.47
C VAL A 112 16.79 -19.20 -4.68
N LEU A 113 15.66 -19.14 -5.39
CA LEU A 113 15.44 -19.96 -6.58
C LEU A 113 16.38 -19.56 -7.72
N GLY A 114 16.54 -18.26 -7.97
CA GLY A 114 17.45 -17.75 -8.99
C GLY A 114 18.90 -18.15 -8.74
N GLN A 115 19.36 -18.07 -7.49
CA GLN A 115 20.67 -18.59 -7.11
C GLN A 115 20.75 -20.11 -7.32
N ALA A 116 19.71 -20.86 -6.96
CA ALA A 116 19.70 -22.29 -7.15
C ALA A 116 19.84 -22.67 -8.64
N LEU A 117 19.10 -21.98 -9.51
CA LEU A 117 19.13 -22.14 -10.96
C LEU A 117 20.46 -21.74 -11.59
N LEU A 118 21.09 -20.67 -11.10
CA LEU A 118 22.45 -20.27 -11.51
C LEU A 118 23.46 -21.39 -11.28
N GLU A 119 23.45 -21.96 -10.07
CA GLU A 119 24.36 -23.05 -9.71
C GLU A 119 24.10 -24.33 -10.53
N ASP A 120 22.88 -24.50 -11.05
CA ASP A 120 22.52 -25.61 -11.95
C ASP A 120 22.81 -25.32 -13.44
N GLY A 121 23.30 -24.12 -13.76
CA GLY A 121 23.54 -23.68 -15.13
C GLY A 121 22.28 -23.32 -15.92
N ALA A 122 21.13 -23.21 -15.25
CA ALA A 122 19.85 -22.82 -15.84
C ALA A 122 19.73 -21.29 -15.94
N TYR A 123 20.66 -20.67 -16.67
CA TYR A 123 20.82 -19.20 -16.71
C TYR A 123 19.57 -18.46 -17.20
N ASP A 124 18.85 -19.03 -18.17
CA ASP A 124 17.64 -18.41 -18.74
C ASP A 124 16.49 -18.37 -17.74
N GLU A 125 16.23 -19.50 -17.07
CA GLU A 125 15.24 -19.57 -16.00
C GLU A 125 15.64 -18.66 -14.83
N ALA A 126 16.93 -18.59 -14.48
CA ALA A 126 17.40 -17.70 -13.43
C ALA A 126 17.06 -16.24 -13.75
N VAL A 127 17.29 -15.79 -14.98
CA VAL A 127 16.93 -14.43 -15.43
C VAL A 127 15.42 -14.19 -15.31
N ASP A 128 14.60 -15.12 -15.80
CA ASP A 128 13.14 -14.98 -15.77
C ASP A 128 12.59 -14.93 -14.34
N ILE A 129 13.15 -15.73 -13.44
CA ILE A 129 12.78 -15.78 -12.02
C ILE A 129 13.23 -14.51 -11.28
N LEU A 130 14.39 -13.95 -11.59
CA LEU A 130 14.94 -12.78 -10.92
C LEU A 130 14.35 -11.46 -11.43
N ALA A 131 13.90 -11.40 -12.69
CA ALA A 131 13.42 -10.17 -13.33
C ALA A 131 12.31 -9.42 -12.54
N PRO A 132 11.30 -10.08 -11.94
CA PRO A 132 10.32 -9.41 -11.10
C PRO A 132 10.93 -8.70 -9.89
N ALA A 133 11.92 -9.30 -9.23
CA ALA A 133 12.59 -8.68 -8.08
C ALA A 133 13.46 -7.48 -8.50
N VAL A 134 14.09 -7.53 -9.68
CA VAL A 134 14.81 -6.39 -10.24
C VAL A 134 13.88 -5.22 -10.55
N ARG A 135 12.66 -5.48 -11.04
CA ARG A 135 11.67 -4.42 -11.31
C ARG A 135 11.23 -3.67 -10.07
N GLU A 136 11.25 -4.32 -8.91
CA GLU A 136 10.91 -3.73 -7.61
C GLU A 136 12.12 -3.10 -6.90
N MET A 137 13.29 -2.96 -7.56
CA MET A 137 14.52 -2.46 -6.94
C MET A 137 14.40 -1.04 -6.37
N ASP A 138 13.57 -0.18 -6.96
CA ASP A 138 13.35 1.19 -6.46
C ASP A 138 12.54 1.23 -5.15
N SER A 139 11.71 0.21 -4.93
CA SER A 139 10.79 0.12 -3.78
C SER A 139 11.30 -0.85 -2.70
N GLN A 140 12.09 -1.86 -3.08
CA GLN A 140 12.57 -2.94 -2.25
C GLN A 140 14.09 -3.11 -2.39
N PRO A 141 14.89 -2.95 -1.31
CA PRO A 141 16.35 -3.10 -1.37
C PRO A 141 16.83 -4.45 -1.93
N ILE A 142 16.01 -5.49 -1.80
CA ILE A 142 16.28 -6.84 -2.30
C ILE A 142 16.47 -6.89 -3.83
N GLY A 143 15.88 -5.93 -4.56
CA GLY A 143 16.00 -5.86 -6.02
C GLY A 143 17.42 -5.57 -6.50
N VAL A 144 18.27 -4.92 -5.69
CA VAL A 144 19.69 -4.73 -6.01
C VAL A 144 20.40 -6.08 -6.03
N GLN A 145 20.12 -6.94 -5.05
CA GLN A 145 20.71 -8.27 -4.97
C GLN A 145 20.21 -9.16 -6.12
N ALA A 146 18.94 -9.04 -6.50
CA ALA A 146 18.40 -9.71 -7.68
C ALA A 146 19.10 -9.26 -8.95
N ALA A 147 19.41 -7.96 -9.08
CA ALA A 147 20.09 -7.42 -10.25
C ALA A 147 21.52 -7.96 -10.38
N PHE A 148 22.24 -8.10 -9.26
CA PHE A 148 23.57 -8.74 -9.26
C PHE A 148 23.51 -10.21 -9.69
N LEU A 149 22.56 -11.00 -9.15
CA LEU A 149 22.40 -12.40 -9.57
C LEU A 149 21.99 -12.50 -11.04
N MET A 150 21.10 -11.62 -11.51
CA MET A 150 20.67 -11.60 -12.90
C MET A 150 21.83 -11.22 -13.84
N ALA A 151 22.70 -10.28 -13.43
CA ALA A 151 23.92 -9.96 -14.17
C ALA A 151 24.86 -11.16 -14.26
N ALA A 152 25.08 -11.87 -13.14
CA ALA A 152 25.87 -13.11 -13.14
C ALA A 152 25.27 -14.16 -14.09
N ALA A 153 23.94 -14.30 -14.14
CA ALA A 153 23.28 -15.20 -15.08
C ALA A 153 23.54 -14.84 -16.55
N TYR A 154 23.54 -13.54 -16.88
CA TYR A 154 23.89 -13.09 -18.22
C TYR A 154 25.36 -13.34 -18.56
N GLU A 155 26.28 -13.08 -17.62
CA GLU A 155 27.71 -13.31 -17.80
C GLU A 155 28.04 -14.79 -18.00
N GLU A 156 27.56 -15.65 -17.11
CA GLU A 156 27.79 -17.09 -17.17
C GLU A 156 27.06 -17.75 -18.35
N GLY A 157 25.89 -17.23 -18.73
CA GLY A 157 25.16 -17.63 -19.93
C GLY A 157 25.78 -17.16 -21.25
N GLY A 158 26.90 -16.44 -21.22
CA GLY A 158 27.63 -15.98 -22.41
C GLY A 158 26.92 -14.90 -23.21
N ARG A 159 26.09 -14.09 -22.55
CA ARG A 159 25.27 -13.03 -23.18
C ARG A 159 25.85 -11.62 -22.99
N VAL A 160 27.04 -11.51 -22.39
CA VAL A 160 27.78 -10.25 -22.16
C VAL A 160 29.24 -10.41 -22.54
#